data_AF-A0AAW8L8S5-F1
#
_entry.id   AF-A0AAW8L8S5-F1
#
_cell.length_a   1.000
_cell.length_b   1.000
_cell.length_c   1.000
_cell.angle_alpha   90.00
_cell.angle_beta   90.00
_cell.angle_gamma   90.00
#
_symmetry.space_group_name_H-M   'P 1'
#
loop_
_entity.id
_entity.type
_entity.pdbx_description
1 polymer ?
#
loop_
_entity_poly.entity_id
_entity_poly.type
_entity_poly.pdbx_seq_one_letter_code
_entity_poly.pdbx_strand_id
1 'polypeptide(L)'
;FIGILPTFENIGYLAPLLLLLMRVVQGIAIGGEIPAAWTFVSEHVPERKIGLANGLLTAGLSLGILLGALMSLWISLNFSEGQIHDWAWRIPFIAGGIFGLVALYLRTYLKETPVFKAMQARKEISKEMPVKQVLKTHKTAVAIGMLFTWFLTGCVVVVILAMPN
;
A
#
# COMPACT_ATOMS: atom_id res chain seq x y z
N PHE A 1 -7.64 8.16 -4.90
CA PHE A 1 -8.54 9.32 -5.00
C PHE A 1 -9.59 9.39 -3.88
N ILE A 2 -9.24 9.00 -2.64
CA ILE A 2 -10.18 9.06 -1.50
C ILE A 2 -10.53 10.52 -1.15
N GLY A 3 -9.62 11.48 -1.40
CA GLY A 3 -9.85 12.89 -1.11
C GLY A 3 -10.93 13.57 -1.97
N ILE A 4 -11.43 12.95 -3.04
CA ILE A 4 -12.50 13.50 -3.91
C ILE A 4 -13.85 12.82 -3.61
N LEU A 5 -13.89 11.87 -2.68
CA LEU A 5 -15.11 11.10 -2.42
C LEU A 5 -16.23 12.03 -1.89
N PRO A 6 -17.50 11.88 -2.35
CA PRO A 6 -18.61 12.66 -1.84
C PRO A 6 -18.82 12.38 -0.35
N THR A 7 -19.25 13.39 0.41
CA THR A 7 -19.55 13.24 1.84
C THR A 7 -20.81 12.42 2.06
N PHE A 8 -20.99 11.96 3.30
CA PHE A 8 -22.22 11.28 3.72
C PHE A 8 -23.46 12.13 3.44
N GLU A 9 -23.37 13.45 3.56
CA GLU A 9 -24.48 14.37 3.26
C GLU A 9 -24.96 14.29 1.80
N ASN A 10 -24.06 13.99 0.85
CA ASN A 10 -24.39 13.97 -0.57
C ASN A 10 -24.95 12.62 -1.06
N ILE A 11 -24.46 11.51 -0.52
CA ILE A 11 -24.77 10.16 -1.03
C ILE A 11 -25.13 9.13 0.06
N GLY A 12 -25.32 9.58 1.30
CA GLY A 12 -25.71 8.74 2.44
C GLY A 12 -24.74 7.59 2.72
N TYR A 13 -25.28 6.42 3.04
CA TYR A 13 -24.51 5.20 3.34
C TYR A 13 -23.64 4.69 2.17
N LEU A 14 -23.81 5.22 0.96
CA LEU A 14 -22.95 4.88 -0.16
C LEU A 14 -21.52 5.44 0.01
N ALA A 15 -21.36 6.57 0.72
CA ALA A 15 -20.04 7.16 0.99
C ALA A 15 -19.11 6.22 1.78
N PRO A 16 -19.50 5.69 2.96
CA PRO A 16 -18.65 4.76 3.70
C PRO A 16 -18.41 3.45 2.95
N LEU A 17 -19.39 2.96 2.17
CA LEU A 17 -19.21 1.75 1.37
C LEU A 17 -18.16 1.95 0.26
N LEU A 18 -18.22 3.07 -0.46
CA LEU A 18 -17.23 3.41 -1.47
C LEU A 18 -15.84 3.62 -0.86
N LEU A 19 -15.77 4.28 0.30
CA LEU A 19 -14.52 4.45 1.04
C LEU A 19 -13.93 3.09 1.43
N LEU A 20 -14.75 2.17 1.94
CA LEU A 20 -14.34 0.81 2.28
C LEU A 20 -13.80 0.08 1.05
N LEU A 21 -14.51 0.12 -0.07
CA LEU A 21 -14.07 -0.51 -1.32
C LEU A 21 -12.73 0.07 -1.80
N MET A 22 -12.58 1.39 -1.78
CA MET A 22 -11.33 2.05 -2.15
C MET A 22 -10.17 1.63 -1.24
N ARG A 23 -10.41 1.49 0.07
CA ARG A 23 -9.41 1.00 1.03
C ARG A 23 -9.03 -0.45 0.77
N VAL A 24 -9.99 -1.32 0.46
CA VAL A 24 -9.72 -2.71 0.09
C VAL A 24 -8.85 -2.79 -1.17
N VAL A 25 -9.21 -2.02 -2.21
CA VAL A 25 -8.44 -1.97 -3.47
C VAL A 25 -7.01 -1.47 -3.23
N GLN A 26 -6.83 -0.40 -2.45
CA GLN A 26 -5.51 0.10 -2.09
C GLN A 26 -4.69 -0.92 -1.28
N GLY A 27 -5.32 -1.59 -0.31
CA GLY A 27 -4.67 -2.62 0.49
C GLY A 27 -4.18 -3.79 -0.37
N ILE A 28 -5.00 -4.25 -1.32
CA ILE A 28 -4.62 -5.31 -2.26
C ILE A 28 -3.47 -4.85 -3.15
N ALA A 29 -3.54 -3.63 -3.68
CA ALA A 29 -2.49 -3.08 -4.55
C ALA A 29 -1.14 -3.01 -3.82
N ILE A 30 -1.12 -2.42 -2.62
CA ILE A 30 0.10 -2.29 -1.81
C ILE A 30 0.62 -3.68 -1.39
N GLY A 31 -0.27 -4.57 -0.97
CA GLY A 31 0.08 -5.93 -0.51
C GLY A 31 0.70 -6.80 -1.61
N GLY A 32 0.35 -6.58 -2.88
CA GLY A 32 0.98 -7.25 -4.02
C GLY A 32 2.24 -6.53 -4.52
N GLU A 33 2.26 -5.20 -4.48
CA GLU A 33 3.34 -4.39 -5.04
C GLU A 33 4.63 -4.46 -4.23
N ILE A 34 4.57 -4.42 -2.90
CA ILE A 34 5.77 -4.43 -2.05
C ILE A 34 6.58 -5.74 -2.19
N PRO A 35 5.98 -6.94 -2.07
CA PRO A 35 6.72 -8.19 -2.24
C PRO A 35 7.23 -8.39 -3.67
N ALA A 36 6.46 -7.93 -4.67
CA ALA A 36 6.89 -7.94 -6.06
C ALA A 36 8.11 -7.04 -6.30
N ALA A 37 8.19 -5.88 -5.62
CA ALA A 37 9.33 -4.99 -5.74
C ALA A 37 10.59 -5.56 -5.08
N TRP A 38 10.47 -6.20 -3.90
CA TRP A 38 11.61 -6.89 -3.27
C TRP A 38 12.16 -8.02 -4.13
N THR A 39 11.27 -8.86 -4.69
CA THR A 39 11.68 -9.95 -5.59
C THR A 39 12.35 -9.38 -6.84
N PHE A 40 11.73 -8.38 -7.49
CA PHE A 40 12.29 -7.69 -8.66
C PHE A 40 13.72 -7.18 -8.43
N VAL A 41 13.96 -6.49 -7.31
CA VAL A 41 15.28 -5.91 -7.01
C VAL A 41 16.29 -7.01 -6.71
N SER A 42 15.88 -8.03 -5.94
CA SER A 42 16.76 -9.15 -5.61
C SER A 42 17.23 -9.94 -6.84
N GLU A 43 16.40 -10.02 -7.88
CA GLU A 43 16.74 -10.68 -9.15
C GLU A 43 17.69 -9.85 -10.03
N HIS A 44 17.75 -8.53 -9.84
CA HIS A 44 18.54 -7.62 -10.68
C HIS A 44 19.93 -7.28 -10.13
N VAL A 45 20.16 -7.49 -8.83
CA VAL A 45 21.44 -7.15 -8.20
C VAL A 45 22.27 -8.42 -7.92
N PRO A 46 23.61 -8.32 -7.96
CA PRO A 46 24.47 -9.43 -7.55
C PRO A 46 24.16 -9.89 -6.13
N GLU A 47 24.27 -11.19 -5.85
CA GLU A 47 23.91 -11.80 -4.55
C GLU A 47 24.46 -11.05 -3.34
N ARG A 48 25.72 -10.60 -3.43
CA ARG A 48 26.41 -9.84 -2.37
C ARG A 48 25.77 -8.47 -2.05
N LYS A 49 24.92 -7.94 -2.93
CA LYS A 49 24.28 -6.61 -2.80
C LYS A 49 22.78 -6.68 -2.56
N ILE A 50 22.16 -7.86 -2.52
CA ILE A 50 20.71 -8.02 -2.30
C ILE A 50 20.26 -7.33 -1.01
N GLY A 51 20.99 -7.53 0.09
CA GLY A 51 20.66 -6.90 1.38
C GLY A 51 20.67 -5.36 1.32
N LEU A 52 21.64 -4.78 0.61
CA LEU A 52 21.77 -3.33 0.47
C LEU A 52 20.68 -2.76 -0.44
N ALA A 53 20.32 -3.49 -1.51
CA ALA A 53 19.27 -3.10 -2.44
C ALA A 53 17.86 -3.19 -1.81
N ASN A 54 17.57 -4.28 -1.10
CA ASN A 54 16.32 -4.42 -0.34
C ASN A 54 16.27 -3.42 0.83
N GLY A 55 17.40 -3.17 1.48
CA GLY A 55 17.51 -2.16 2.54
C GLY A 55 17.20 -0.76 2.04
N LEU A 56 17.71 -0.37 0.86
CA LEU A 56 17.40 0.91 0.23
C LEU A 56 15.91 1.01 -0.15
N LEU A 57 15.32 -0.09 -0.64
CA LEU A 57 13.89 -0.13 -0.97
C LEU A 57 13.03 0.05 0.28
N THR A 58 13.36 -0.66 1.36
CA THR A 58 12.69 -0.52 2.67
C THR A 58 12.89 0.86 3.27
N ALA A 59 14.08 1.47 3.13
CA ALA A 59 14.32 2.84 3.55
C ALA A 59 13.43 3.84 2.78
N GLY A 60 13.21 3.63 1.48
CA GLY A 60 12.27 4.41 0.68
C GLY A 60 10.82 4.30 1.16
N LEU A 61 10.37 3.09 1.51
CA LEU A 61 9.06 2.85 2.12
C LEU A 61 8.92 3.60 3.46
N SER A 62 9.91 3.47 4.35
CA SER A 62 9.93 4.17 5.64
C SER A 62 9.95 5.68 5.48
N LEU A 63 10.67 6.21 4.49
CA LEU A 63 10.66 7.64 4.16
C LEU A 63 9.26 8.10 3.74
N GLY A 64 8.55 7.32 2.92
CA GLY A 64 7.18 7.61 2.53
C GLY A 64 6.22 7.66 3.73
N ILE A 65 6.35 6.73 4.67
CA ILE A 65 5.58 6.72 5.92
C ILE A 65 5.89 7.97 6.75
N LEU A 66 7.17 8.33 6.89
CA LEU A 66 7.60 9.53 7.61
C LEU A 66 7.02 10.81 6.99
N LEU A 67 7.05 10.94 5.66
CA LEU A 67 6.45 12.08 4.95
C LEU A 67 4.94 12.16 5.20
N GLY A 68 4.25 11.01 5.23
CA GLY A 68 2.84 10.94 5.60
C GLY A 68 2.57 11.43 7.03
N ALA A 69 3.41 11.02 7.98
CA ALA A 69 3.31 11.46 9.38
C ALA A 69 3.59 12.97 9.53
N LEU A 70 4.62 13.48 8.84
CA LEU A 70 4.92 14.92 8.83
C LEU A 70 3.80 15.74 8.21
N MET A 71 3.18 15.25 7.14
CA MET A 71 2.01 15.89 6.55
C MET A 71 0.83 15.91 7.53
N SER A 72 0.59 14.80 8.24
CA SER A 72 -0.44 14.75 9.29
C SER A 72 -0.18 15.77 10.40
N LEU A 73 1.08 15.86 10.88
CA LEU A 73 1.48 16.83 11.89
C LEU A 73 1.29 18.27 11.39
N TRP A 74 1.69 18.56 10.15
CA TRP A 74 1.49 19.87 9.55
C TRP A 74 0.02 20.27 9.50
N ILE A 75 -0.88 19.34 9.16
CA ILE A 75 -2.32 19.59 9.18
C ILE A 75 -2.82 19.88 10.61
N SER A 76 -2.41 19.05 11.58
CA SER A 76 -2.80 19.24 12.98
C SER A 76 -2.33 20.57 13.58
N LEU A 77 -1.21 21.13 13.10
CA LEU A 77 -0.69 22.42 13.59
C LEU A 77 -1.34 23.64 12.91
N ASN A 78 -1.85 23.49 11.68
CA ASN A 78 -2.32 24.62 10.87
C ASN A 78 -3.86 24.72 10.79
N PHE A 79 -4.59 23.65 11.12
CA PHE A 79 -6.04 23.60 11.02
C PHE A 79 -6.68 23.23 12.37
N SER A 80 -7.86 23.79 12.65
CA SER A 80 -8.64 23.37 13.81
C SER A 80 -9.27 22.00 13.59
N GLU A 81 -9.64 21.29 14.66
CA GLU A 81 -10.29 19.97 14.55
C GLU A 81 -11.51 19.98 13.64
N GLY A 82 -12.36 21.02 13.74
CA GLY A 82 -13.52 21.18 12.85
C GLY A 82 -13.12 21.26 11.37
N GLN A 83 -12.10 22.06 11.04
CA GLN A 83 -11.60 22.16 9.66
C GLN A 83 -10.96 20.86 9.17
N ILE A 84 -10.32 20.11 10.06
CA ILE A 84 -9.75 18.80 9.75
C ILE A 84 -10.83 17.81 9.36
N HIS A 85 -11.93 17.75 10.12
CA HIS A 85 -13.06 16.87 9.84
C HIS A 85 -13.85 17.28 8.59
N ASP A 86 -13.99 18.58 8.34
CA ASP A 86 -14.74 19.07 7.17
C ASP A 86 -14.01 18.81 5.85
N TRP A 87 -12.74 19.24 5.75
CA TRP A 87 -12.04 19.22 4.46
C TRP A 87 -10.54 18.97 4.52
N ALA A 88 -9.83 19.35 5.59
CA ALA A 88 -8.36 19.28 5.57
C ALA A 88 -7.84 17.85 5.51
N TRP A 89 -8.62 16.86 5.98
CA TRP A 89 -8.33 15.43 5.82
C TRP A 89 -8.16 15.00 4.36
N ARG A 90 -8.71 15.74 3.38
CA ARG A 90 -8.62 15.43 1.94
C ARG A 90 -7.24 15.72 1.37
N ILE A 91 -6.53 16.72 1.92
CA ILE A 91 -5.20 17.16 1.47
C ILE A 91 -4.20 16.00 1.34
N PRO A 92 -3.96 15.17 2.39
CA PRO A 92 -2.98 14.10 2.32
C PRO A 92 -3.39 13.01 1.33
N PHE A 93 -4.70 12.76 1.16
CA PHE A 93 -5.18 11.78 0.17
C PHE A 93 -5.03 12.26 -1.27
N ILE A 94 -5.18 13.56 -1.52
CA ILE A 94 -4.96 14.15 -2.85
C ILE A 94 -3.46 14.13 -3.16
N ALA A 95 -2.62 14.61 -2.23
CA ALA A 95 -1.17 14.57 -2.36
C ALA A 95 -0.66 13.14 -2.61
N GLY A 96 -1.09 12.17 -1.80
CA GLY A 96 -0.76 10.76 -1.99
C GLY A 96 -1.27 10.20 -3.32
N GLY A 97 -2.42 10.67 -3.81
CA GLY A 97 -2.93 10.34 -5.14
C GLY A 97 -2.02 10.83 -6.27
N ILE A 98 -1.52 12.06 -6.18
CA ILE A 98 -0.55 12.62 -7.15
C ILE A 98 0.75 11.81 -7.12
N PHE A 99 1.30 11.51 -5.94
CA PHE A 99 2.46 10.64 -5.83
C PHE A 99 2.23 9.26 -6.44
N GLY A 100 1.03 8.69 -6.24
CA GLY A 100 0.63 7.43 -6.88
C GLY A 100 0.61 7.50 -8.41
N LEU A 101 0.13 8.60 -8.99
CA LEU A 101 0.17 8.81 -10.44
C LEU A 101 1.61 8.96 -10.96
N VAL A 102 2.46 9.70 -10.25
CA VAL A 102 3.88 9.84 -10.59
C VAL A 102 4.59 8.49 -10.51
N ALA A 103 4.29 7.69 -9.48
CA ALA A 103 4.83 6.33 -9.35
C ALA A 103 4.35 5.43 -10.51
N LEU A 104 3.08 5.51 -10.89
CA LEU A 104 2.53 4.78 -12.05
C LEU A 104 3.24 5.20 -13.35
N TYR A 105 3.48 6.49 -13.53
CA TYR A 105 4.23 7.02 -14.68
C TYR A 105 5.68 6.55 -14.68
N LEU A 106 6.38 6.61 -13.54
CA LEU A 106 7.74 6.08 -13.44
C LEU A 106 7.80 4.58 -13.75
N ARG A 107 6.75 3.84 -13.40
CA ARG A 107 6.64 2.40 -13.68
C ARG A 107 6.61 2.07 -15.17
N THR A 108 6.16 2.99 -16.04
CA THR A 108 6.22 2.76 -17.50
C THR A 108 7.64 2.78 -18.07
N TYR A 109 8.62 3.30 -17.30
CA TYR A 109 10.03 3.33 -17.70
C TYR A 109 10.85 2.13 -17.19
N LEU A 110 10.30 1.35 -16.25
CA LEU A 110 10.94 0.14 -15.71
C LEU A 110 10.82 -1.01 -16.72
N LYS A 111 11.95 -1.45 -17.28
CA LYS A 111 12.01 -2.63 -18.14
C LYS A 111 11.75 -3.90 -17.32
N GLU A 112 10.95 -4.82 -17.86
CA GLU A 112 10.63 -6.10 -17.19
C GLU A 112 11.88 -6.94 -16.87
N THR A 113 11.79 -7.76 -15.80
CA THR A 113 12.93 -8.56 -15.33
C THR A 113 13.38 -9.58 -16.38
N PRO A 114 14.69 -9.87 -16.49
CA PRO A 114 15.19 -10.92 -17.37
C PRO A 114 14.60 -12.31 -17.03
N VAL A 115 14.25 -12.53 -15.75
CA VAL A 115 13.55 -13.75 -15.28
C VAL A 115 12.13 -13.79 -15.82
N PHE A 116 11.38 -12.69 -15.79
CA PHE A 116 10.03 -12.62 -16.33
C PHE A 116 10.03 -12.84 -17.85
N LYS A 117 11.01 -12.26 -18.56
CA LYS A 117 11.22 -12.52 -20.00
C LYS A 117 11.58 -13.98 -20.29
N ALA A 118 12.41 -14.61 -19.45
CA ALA A 118 12.76 -16.02 -19.59
C ALA A 118 11.57 -16.97 -19.29
N MET A 119 10.75 -16.65 -18.28
CA MET A 119 9.51 -17.37 -17.93
C MET A 119 8.45 -17.24 -19.04
N GLN A 120 8.31 -16.05 -19.63
CA GLN A 120 7.42 -15.79 -20.75
C GLN A 120 7.88 -16.54 -22.01
N ALA A 121 9.20 -16.60 -22.26
CA ALA A 121 9.78 -17.39 -23.34
C ALA A 121 9.59 -18.91 -23.17
N ARG A 122 9.55 -19.40 -21.92
CA ARG A 122 9.29 -20.82 -21.60
C ARG A 122 7.82 -21.23 -21.64
N LYS A 123 6.86 -20.31 -21.83
CA LYS A 123 5.41 -20.55 -21.71
C LYS A 123 5.00 -21.20 -20.37
N GLU A 124 5.81 -21.03 -19.32
CA GLU A 124 5.54 -21.55 -17.97
C GLU A 124 4.64 -20.62 -17.15
N ILE A 125 4.16 -19.52 -17.74
CA ILE A 125 3.08 -18.72 -17.16
C ILE A 125 1.83 -19.61 -17.20
N SER A 126 1.63 -20.36 -16.13
CA SER A 126 0.44 -21.17 -15.92
C SER A 126 -0.79 -20.28 -16.16
N LYS A 127 -1.74 -20.79 -16.93
CA LYS A 127 -3.01 -20.10 -17.26
C LYS A 127 -3.87 -19.77 -16.03
N GLU A 128 -3.47 -20.20 -14.84
CA GLU A 128 -4.18 -19.94 -13.59
C GLU A 128 -3.64 -18.68 -12.92
N MET A 129 -4.54 -17.83 -12.42
CA MET A 129 -4.14 -16.65 -11.65
C MET A 129 -3.28 -17.07 -10.45
N PRO A 130 -2.04 -16.57 -10.31
CA PRO A 130 -1.12 -16.96 -9.23
C PRO A 130 -1.73 -16.85 -7.83
N VAL A 131 -2.58 -15.85 -7.62
CA VAL A 131 -3.35 -15.62 -6.39
C VAL A 131 -4.23 -16.82 -6.03
N LYS A 132 -4.89 -17.42 -7.03
CA LYS A 132 -5.79 -18.58 -6.84
C LYS A 132 -5.00 -19.84 -6.47
N GLN A 133 -3.79 -19.99 -7.00
CA GLN A 133 -2.89 -21.10 -6.67
C GLN A 133 -2.34 -20.97 -5.25
N VAL A 134 -1.88 -19.78 -4.84
CA VAL A 134 -1.39 -19.53 -3.47
C VAL A 134 -2.49 -19.75 -2.43
N LEU A 135 -3.71 -19.25 -2.68
CA LEU A 135 -4.86 -19.47 -1.79
C LEU A 135 -5.33 -20.93 -1.71
N LYS A 136 -5.02 -21.76 -2.72
CA LYS A 136 -5.33 -23.20 -2.68
C LYS A 136 -4.25 -24.01 -1.99
N THR A 137 -2.98 -23.72 -2.26
CA THR A 137 -1.84 -24.54 -1.86
C THR A 137 -1.26 -24.15 -0.50
N HIS A 138 -1.37 -22.87 -0.10
CA HIS A 138 -0.73 -22.35 1.12
C HIS A 138 -1.73 -21.75 2.12
N LYS A 139 -2.91 -22.36 2.27
CA LYS A 139 -4.01 -21.87 3.15
C LYS A 139 -3.58 -21.60 4.59
N THR A 140 -2.77 -22.48 5.19
CA THR A 140 -2.31 -22.33 6.57
C THR A 140 -1.37 -21.13 6.72
N ALA A 141 -0.44 -20.94 5.80
CA ALA A 141 0.47 -19.80 5.81
C ALA A 141 -0.29 -18.47 5.60
N VAL A 142 -1.28 -18.46 4.70
CA VAL A 142 -2.17 -17.31 4.49
C VAL A 142 -2.96 -17.00 5.77
N ALA A 143 -3.56 -18.00 6.40
CA ALA A 143 -4.33 -17.82 7.64
C ALA A 143 -3.46 -17.28 8.79
N ILE A 144 -2.26 -17.82 8.97
CA ILE A 144 -1.30 -17.34 9.97
C ILE A 144 -0.89 -15.89 9.66
N GLY A 145 -0.57 -15.58 8.40
CA GLY A 145 -0.23 -14.21 7.99
C GLY A 145 -1.37 -13.22 8.23
N MET A 146 -2.62 -13.61 7.94
CA MET A 146 -3.81 -12.81 8.23
C MET A 146 -3.96 -12.55 9.73
N LEU A 147 -3.83 -13.60 10.56
CA LEU A 147 -3.94 -13.49 12.02
C LEU A 147 -2.87 -12.57 12.60
N PHE A 148 -1.60 -12.71 12.19
CA PHE A 148 -0.53 -11.82 12.64
C PHE A 148 -0.79 -10.37 12.24
N THR A 149 -1.25 -10.14 11.01
CA THR A 149 -1.55 -8.79 10.51
C THR A 149 -2.71 -8.16 11.29
N TRP A 150 -3.78 -8.93 11.55
CA TRP A 150 -4.92 -8.46 12.34
C TRP A 150 -4.57 -8.23 13.81
N PHE A 151 -3.77 -9.11 14.40
CA PHE A 151 -3.31 -8.94 15.78
C PHE A 151 -2.49 -7.65 15.93
N LEU A 152 -1.50 -7.45 15.06
CA LEU A 152 -0.69 -6.23 15.06
C LEU A 152 -1.56 -4.98 14.85
N THR A 153 -2.48 -5.02 13.88
CA THR A 153 -3.40 -3.91 13.62
C THR A 153 -4.28 -3.61 14.85
N GLY A 154 -4.80 -4.65 15.51
CA GLY A 154 -5.57 -4.52 16.74
C GLY A 154 -4.77 -3.87 17.87
N CYS A 155 -3.54 -4.32 18.09
CA CYS A 155 -2.64 -3.71 19.08
C CYS A 155 -2.42 -2.22 18.81
N VAL A 156 -2.13 -1.85 17.55
CA VAL A 156 -1.92 -0.44 17.17
C VAL A 156 -3.18 0.39 17.43
N VAL A 157 -4.35 -0.09 17.02
CA VAL A 157 -5.62 0.62 17.22
C VAL A 157 -5.92 0.80 18.71
N VAL A 158 -5.74 -0.25 19.52
CA VAL A 158 -5.96 -0.18 20.97
C VAL A 158 -5.01 0.81 21.62
N VAL A 159 -3.73 0.81 21.23
CA VAL A 159 -2.75 1.78 21.76
C VAL A 159 -3.16 3.21 21.40
N ILE A 160 -3.53 3.47 20.15
CA ILE A 160 -3.96 4.81 19.71
C ILE A 160 -5.20 5.26 20.49
N LEU A 161 -6.18 4.37 20.71
CA LEU A 161 -7.40 4.70 21.46
C LEU A 161 -7.16 4.85 22.96
N ALA A 162 -6.14 4.19 23.51
CA ALA A 162 -5.78 4.26 24.93
C ALA A 162 -4.84 5.42 25.26
N MET A 163 -4.20 6.04 24.26
CA MET A 163 -3.42 7.25 24.46
C MET A 163 -4.37 8.42 24.77
N PRO A 164 -4.19 9.13 25.90
CA PRO A 164 -4.95 10.35 26.15
C PRO A 164 -4.57 11.40 25.10
N ASN A 165 -5.59 11.97 24.44
CA ASN A 165 -5.44 13.05 23.45
C ASN A 165 -4.72 14.27 24.03
#